data_AF-A0AB38SHU4-F1
#
_entry.id   AF-A0AB38SHU4-F1
#
_cell.length_a   1.000
_cell.length_b   1.000
_cell.length_c   1.000
_cell.angle_alpha   90.00
_cell.angle_beta   90.00
_cell.angle_gamma   90.00
#
_symmetry.space_group_name_H-M   'P 1'
#
loop_
_entity.id
_entity.type
_entity.pdbx_description
1 polymer ?
#
loop_
_entity_poly.entity_id
_entity_poly.type
_entity_poly.pdbx_seq_one_letter_code
_entity_poly.pdbx_strand_id
1 'polypeptide(L)'
;MRLAALWHDDRGASALEFALTAPAFFLFIFGIIECGLLFWTQLGIQHGSEMAARCATVNSTLCPSSSAITSYAAQQAFGLTLPADTFTFSTSACGNEVSASYAFTFPEILNLSPVTLTARACFPS
;
A
#
# COMPACT_ATOMS: atom_id res chain seq x y z
N MET A 1 5.46 -60.65 -2.24
CA MET A 1 4.19 -60.24 -1.57
C MET A 1 4.22 -58.86 -0.88
N ARG A 2 5.29 -58.04 -0.98
CA ARG A 2 5.33 -56.70 -0.35
C ARG A 2 4.86 -55.54 -1.26
N LEU A 3 4.75 -55.76 -2.58
CA LEU A 3 4.35 -54.74 -3.55
C LEU A 3 2.84 -54.47 -3.56
N ALA A 4 2.01 -55.49 -3.31
CA ALA A 4 0.54 -55.33 -3.23
C ALA A 4 0.10 -54.51 -2.00
N ALA A 5 0.88 -54.54 -0.92
CA ALA A 5 0.61 -53.75 0.29
C ALA A 5 0.89 -52.25 0.10
N LEU A 6 1.83 -51.89 -0.78
CA LEU A 6 2.12 -50.49 -1.13
C LEU A 6 1.02 -49.86 -2.02
N TRP A 7 0.27 -50.69 -2.76
CA TRP A 7 -0.87 -50.25 -3.59
C TRP A 7 -2.15 -49.98 -2.80
N HIS A 8 -2.20 -50.37 -1.52
CA HIS A 8 -3.37 -50.22 -0.64
C HIS A 8 -3.08 -49.30 0.55
N ASP A 9 -2.03 -48.49 0.46
CA ASP A 9 -1.61 -47.60 1.55
C ASP A 9 -2.29 -46.22 1.41
N ASP A 10 -3.45 -46.06 2.05
CA ASP A 10 -4.23 -44.81 2.09
C ASP A 10 -3.70 -43.78 3.09
N ARG A 11 -2.60 -44.06 3.81
CA ARG A 11 -2.07 -43.18 4.88
C ARG A 11 -1.61 -41.81 4.38
N GLY A 12 -1.52 -41.59 3.07
CA GLY A 12 -1.16 -40.32 2.44
C GLY A 12 -2.34 -39.57 1.79
N ALA A 13 -3.56 -40.12 1.79
CA ALA A 13 -4.69 -39.53 1.08
C ALA A 13 -5.01 -38.12 1.58
N SER A 14 -5.07 -37.91 2.90
CA SER A 14 -5.33 -36.59 3.49
C SER A 14 -4.21 -35.58 3.22
N ALA A 15 -2.96 -36.03 3.08
CA ALA A 15 -1.85 -35.16 2.70
C ALA A 15 -1.96 -34.71 1.23
N LEU A 16 -2.47 -35.59 0.36
CA LEU A 16 -2.71 -35.29 -1.05
C LEU A 16 -3.88 -34.30 -1.22
N GLU A 17 -4.97 -34.48 -0.46
CA GLU A 17 -6.12 -33.56 -0.43
C GLU A 17 -5.72 -32.17 0.05
N PHE A 18 -4.86 -32.09 1.08
CA PHE A 18 -4.30 -30.82 1.54
C PHE A 18 -3.39 -30.20 0.49
N ALA A 19 -2.54 -30.98 -0.18
CA ALA A 19 -1.67 -30.46 -1.24
C ALA A 19 -2.44 -29.84 -2.42
N LEU A 20 -3.66 -30.32 -2.70
CA LEU A 20 -4.54 -29.76 -3.74
C LEU A 20 -5.28 -28.49 -3.28
N THR A 21 -5.67 -28.41 -2.02
CA THR A 21 -6.46 -27.29 -1.48
C THR A 21 -5.61 -26.14 -0.93
N ALA A 22 -4.45 -26.45 -0.35
CA ALA A 22 -3.54 -25.49 0.25
C ALA A 22 -3.10 -24.37 -0.70
N PRO A 23 -2.75 -24.63 -1.99
CA PRO A 23 -2.36 -23.55 -2.91
C PRO A 23 -3.47 -22.52 -3.09
N ALA A 24 -4.73 -22.96 -3.26
CA ALA A 24 -5.87 -22.06 -3.40
C ALA A 24 -6.13 -21.26 -2.11
N PHE A 25 -6.02 -21.90 -0.95
CA PHE A 25 -6.19 -21.26 0.35
C PHE A 25 -5.14 -20.18 0.60
N PHE A 26 -3.87 -20.47 0.36
CA PHE A 26 -2.79 -19.49 0.53
C PHE A 26 -2.87 -18.35 -0.48
N LEU A 27 -3.24 -18.62 -1.73
CA LEU A 27 -3.51 -17.56 -2.71
C LEU A 27 -4.60 -16.59 -2.24
N PHE A 28 -5.68 -17.10 -1.65
CA PHE A 28 -6.73 -16.26 -1.09
C PHE A 28 -6.24 -15.43 0.11
N ILE A 29 -5.49 -16.04 1.03
CA ILE A 29 -4.94 -15.32 2.20
C ILE A 29 -3.99 -14.21 1.75
N PHE A 30 -3.01 -14.53 0.90
CA PHE A 30 -2.08 -13.54 0.40
C PHE A 30 -2.80 -12.45 -0.39
N GLY A 31 -3.77 -12.80 -1.23
CA GLY A 31 -4.59 -11.82 -1.94
C GLY A 31 -5.30 -10.82 -1.01
N ILE A 32 -5.86 -11.28 0.12
CA ILE A 32 -6.50 -10.39 1.11
C ILE A 32 -5.46 -9.49 1.79
N ILE A 33 -4.31 -10.03 2.18
CA ILE A 33 -3.22 -9.27 2.82
C ILE A 33 -2.71 -8.16 1.88
N GLU A 34 -2.47 -8.49 0.61
CA GLU A 34 -1.98 -7.55 -0.39
C GLU A 34 -3.00 -6.42 -0.65
N CYS A 35 -4.28 -6.76 -0.78
CA CYS A 35 -5.34 -5.75 -0.87
C CYS A 35 -5.37 -4.84 0.36
N GLY A 36 -5.24 -5.41 1.56
CA GLY A 36 -5.19 -4.63 2.81
C GLY A 36 -4.02 -3.65 2.84
N LEU A 37 -2.83 -4.09 2.41
CA LEU A 37 -1.64 -3.24 2.33
C LEU A 37 -1.82 -2.14 1.28
N LEU A 38 -2.40 -2.44 0.13
CA LEU A 38 -2.72 -1.46 -0.91
C LEU A 38 -3.64 -0.36 -0.35
N PHE A 39 -4.75 -0.73 0.28
CA PHE A 39 -5.66 0.26 0.89
C PHE A 39 -5.00 1.05 2.02
N TRP A 40 -4.16 0.41 2.85
CA TRP A 40 -3.38 1.09 3.87
C TRP A 40 -2.48 2.18 3.26
N THR A 41 -1.75 1.84 2.18
CA THR A 41 -0.91 2.82 1.48
C THR A 41 -1.71 3.97 0.88
N GLN A 42 -2.86 3.68 0.27
CA GLN A 42 -3.76 4.71 -0.28
C GLN A 42 -4.25 5.68 0.81
N LEU A 43 -4.66 5.16 1.97
CA LEU A 43 -5.08 5.99 3.10
C LEU A 43 -3.92 6.79 3.67
N GLY A 44 -2.72 6.20 3.74
CA GLY A 44 -1.50 6.87 4.18
C GLY A 44 -1.14 8.09 3.33
N ILE A 45 -1.07 7.94 2.01
CA ILE A 45 -0.75 9.06 1.12
C ILE A 45 -1.83 10.14 1.14
N GLN A 46 -3.11 9.76 1.29
CA GLN A 46 -4.21 10.71 1.35
C GLN A 46 -4.16 11.54 2.64
N HIS A 47 -4.00 10.89 3.79
CA HIS A 47 -3.84 11.57 5.06
C HIS A 47 -2.60 12.48 5.09
N GLY A 48 -1.47 12.01 4.53
CA GLY A 48 -0.26 12.81 4.36
C GLY A 48 -0.51 14.09 3.56
N SER A 49 -1.22 13.97 2.43
CA SER A 49 -1.58 15.13 1.60
C SER A 49 -2.50 16.13 2.31
N GLU A 50 -3.52 15.64 3.04
CA GLU A 50 -4.50 16.48 3.75
C GLU A 50 -3.82 17.29 4.86
N MET A 51 -2.98 16.63 5.64
CA MET A 51 -2.26 17.28 6.74
C MET A 51 -1.22 18.28 6.21
N ALA A 52 -0.55 17.97 5.10
CA ALA A 52 0.38 18.89 4.46
C ALA A 52 -0.29 20.12 3.85
N ALA A 53 -1.45 19.96 3.18
CA ALA A 53 -2.24 21.08 2.67
C ALA A 53 -2.69 22.02 3.80
N ARG A 54 -3.10 21.45 4.95
CA ARG A 54 -3.41 22.23 6.16
C ARG A 54 -2.18 22.88 6.79
N CYS A 55 -1.04 22.20 6.83
CA CYS A 55 0.20 22.76 7.35
C CYS A 55 0.65 23.99 6.54
N ALA A 56 0.56 23.91 5.21
CA ALA A 56 0.92 24.99 4.29
C ALA A 56 0.08 26.27 4.48
N THR A 57 -1.17 26.14 4.95
CA THR A 57 -2.06 27.30 5.20
C THR A 57 -2.00 27.81 6.63
N VAL A 58 -2.00 26.91 7.62
CA VAL A 58 -2.16 27.28 9.03
C VAL A 58 -0.82 27.55 9.71
N ASN A 59 0.24 26.84 9.34
CA ASN A 59 1.50 26.84 10.09
C ASN A 59 2.72 27.04 9.19
N SER A 60 2.96 28.31 8.82
CA SER A 60 4.11 28.72 8.01
C SER A 60 5.47 28.52 8.69
N THR A 61 5.52 28.35 10.01
CA THR A 61 6.76 28.05 10.74
C THR A 61 7.16 26.58 10.59
N LEU A 62 6.18 25.67 10.63
CA LEU A 62 6.41 24.23 10.44
C LEU A 62 6.58 23.88 8.95
N CYS A 63 5.86 24.60 8.09
CA CYS A 63 5.87 24.42 6.64
C CYS A 63 6.34 25.71 5.91
N PRO A 64 7.62 26.11 6.07
CA PRO A 64 8.13 27.37 5.51
C PRO A 64 8.42 27.31 4.00
N SER A 65 8.49 26.13 3.41
CA SER A 65 8.84 25.94 2.00
C SER A 65 8.16 24.70 1.42
N SER A 66 8.09 24.61 0.08
CA SER A 66 7.56 23.42 -0.61
C SER A 66 8.22 22.12 -0.18
N SER A 67 9.54 22.12 0.06
CA SER A 67 10.28 20.95 0.54
C SER A 67 9.89 20.56 1.96
N ALA A 68 9.65 21.54 2.84
CA ALA A 68 9.17 21.27 4.19
C ALA A 68 7.76 20.66 4.15
N ILE A 69 6.88 21.18 3.30
CA ILE A 69 5.51 20.68 3.11
C ILE A 69 5.50 19.22 2.64
N THR A 70 6.30 18.88 1.61
CA THR A 70 6.37 17.51 1.09
C THR A 70 7.04 16.55 2.08
N SER A 71 8.05 17.01 2.82
CA SER A 71 8.67 16.21 3.89
C SER A 71 7.69 15.94 5.05
N TYR A 72 6.86 16.92 5.40
CA TYR A 72 5.82 16.77 6.40
C TYR A 72 4.72 15.82 5.94
N ALA A 73 4.33 15.89 4.65
CA ALA A 73 3.41 14.93 4.05
C ALA A 73 3.91 13.48 4.17
N ALA A 74 5.19 13.25 3.88
CA ALA A 74 5.83 11.95 4.01
C ALA A 74 5.89 11.45 5.46
N GLN A 75 6.17 12.34 6.42
CA GLN A 75 6.15 11.99 7.85
C GLN A 75 4.75 11.62 8.35
N GLN A 76 3.71 12.20 7.75
CA GLN A 76 2.33 12.04 8.21
C GLN A 76 1.58 10.88 7.54
N ALA A 77 2.23 10.16 6.63
CA ALA A 77 1.68 9.04 5.87
C ALA A 77 1.65 7.72 6.68
N PHE A 78 0.89 7.67 7.78
CA PHE A 78 0.59 6.48 8.60
C PHE A 78 1.73 5.43 8.75
N GLY A 79 2.93 5.88 9.12
CA GLY A 79 4.07 4.99 9.38
C GLY A 79 4.72 4.40 8.11
N LEU A 80 4.34 4.86 6.93
CA LEU A 80 4.99 4.53 5.67
C LEU A 80 6.25 5.39 5.51
N THR A 81 7.36 4.77 5.14
CA THR A 81 8.59 5.47 4.78
C THR A 81 8.55 5.79 3.29
N LEU A 82 7.86 6.88 2.93
CA LEU A 82 7.79 7.36 1.55
C LEU A 82 8.86 8.43 1.30
N PRO A 83 9.54 8.43 0.13
CA PRO A 83 10.40 9.55 -0.24
C PRO A 83 9.56 10.81 -0.41
N ALA A 84 10.08 11.98 0.00
CA ALA A 84 9.34 13.23 -0.09
C ALA A 84 8.94 13.59 -1.53
N ASP A 85 9.66 13.07 -2.53
CA ASP A 85 9.36 13.22 -3.97
C ASP A 85 8.03 12.59 -4.40
N THR A 86 7.44 11.70 -3.58
CA THR A 86 6.10 11.18 -3.86
C THR A 86 5.03 12.27 -3.74
N PHE A 87 5.33 13.35 -3.00
CA PHE A 87 4.42 14.46 -2.80
C PHE A 87 4.89 15.67 -3.59
N THR A 88 3.94 16.37 -4.18
CA THR A 88 4.17 17.64 -4.87
C THR A 88 3.21 18.68 -4.33
N PHE A 89 3.73 19.88 -4.09
CA PHE A 89 2.96 21.01 -3.62
C PHE A 89 2.74 21.98 -4.78
N SER A 90 1.50 22.43 -4.95
CA SER A 90 1.12 23.46 -5.91
C SER A 90 0.09 24.38 -5.29
N THR A 91 0.08 25.64 -5.69
CA THR A 91 -1.06 26.52 -5.42
C THR A 91 -2.06 26.38 -6.56
N SER A 92 -3.33 26.19 -6.22
CA SER A 92 -4.43 25.93 -7.15
C SER A 92 -5.62 26.83 -6.80
N ALA A 93 -6.71 26.77 -7.56
CA ALA A 93 -7.88 27.61 -7.33
C ALA A 93 -8.52 27.38 -5.93
N CYS A 94 -8.29 26.20 -5.35
CA CYS A 94 -8.76 25.80 -4.02
C CYS A 94 -7.83 26.21 -2.86
N GLY A 95 -6.70 26.88 -3.16
CA GLY A 95 -5.70 27.31 -2.18
C GLY A 95 -4.41 26.51 -2.31
N ASN A 96 -3.98 25.89 -1.21
CA ASN A 96 -2.79 25.06 -1.15
C ASN A 96 -3.16 23.61 -1.47
N GLU A 97 -2.68 23.12 -2.60
CA GLU A 97 -2.90 21.74 -3.07
C GLU A 97 -1.63 20.91 -2.86
N VAL A 98 -1.82 19.71 -2.30
CA VAL A 98 -0.77 18.70 -2.20
C VAL A 98 -1.26 17.46 -2.94
N SER A 99 -0.49 17.03 -3.94
CA SER A 99 -0.75 15.80 -4.69
C SER A 99 0.31 14.76 -4.42
N ALA A 100 -0.10 13.50 -4.31
CA ALA A 100 0.75 12.36 -4.07
C ALA A 100 0.64 11.38 -5.25
N SER A 101 1.78 10.89 -5.73
CA SER A 101 1.85 9.79 -6.70
C SER A 101 2.87 8.76 -6.21
N TYR A 102 2.40 7.54 -6.00
CA TYR A 102 3.22 6.45 -5.49
C TYR A 102 2.99 5.18 -6.29
N ALA A 103 4.06 4.57 -6.80
CA ALA A 103 3.97 3.28 -7.47
C ALA A 103 4.01 2.16 -6.43
N PHE A 104 2.87 1.55 -6.16
CA PHE A 104 2.76 0.38 -5.29
C PHE A 104 3.22 -0.86 -6.05
N THR A 105 4.32 -1.47 -5.60
CA THR A 105 4.85 -2.72 -6.14
C THR A 105 4.36 -3.89 -5.30
N PHE A 106 3.67 -4.84 -5.91
CA PHE A 106 3.30 -6.08 -5.25
C PHE A 106 4.54 -6.95 -5.00
N PRO A 107 4.60 -7.71 -3.89
CA PRO A 107 5.63 -8.71 -3.67
C PRO A 107 5.56 -9.80 -4.76
N GLU A 108 6.72 -10.40 -5.06
CA GLU A 108 6.89 -11.34 -6.19
C GLU A 108 6.01 -12.59 -6.14
N ILE A 109 5.32 -12.85 -5.02
CA ILE A 109 4.38 -13.97 -4.84
C ILE A 109 3.27 -13.97 -5.90
N LEU A 110 2.73 -12.81 -6.27
CA LEU A 110 1.63 -12.70 -7.24
C LEU A 110 2.10 -12.21 -8.63
N ASN A 111 3.37 -11.81 -8.77
CA ASN A 111 3.98 -11.28 -10.00
C ASN A 111 3.07 -10.30 -10.77
N LEU A 112 2.40 -9.41 -10.03
CA LEU A 112 1.48 -8.42 -10.59
C LEU A 112 2.24 -7.17 -11.03
N SER A 113 1.71 -6.50 -12.06
CA SER A 113 2.25 -5.20 -12.48
C SER A 113 2.04 -4.15 -11.38
N PRO A 114 2.99 -3.21 -11.19
CA PRO A 114 2.84 -2.13 -10.23
C PRO A 114 1.60 -1.30 -10.50
N VAL A 115 0.91 -0.88 -9.45
CA VAL A 115 -0.25 0.00 -9.53
C VAL A 115 0.12 1.37 -9.00
N THR A 116 -0.18 2.41 -9.78
CA THR A 116 0.07 3.79 -9.34
C THR A 116 -1.10 4.26 -8.47
N LEU A 117 -0.80 4.54 -7.21
CA LEU A 117 -1.70 5.15 -6.26
C LEU A 117 -1.57 6.66 -6.34
N THR A 118 -2.71 7.34 -6.33
CA THR A 118 -2.76 8.80 -6.40
C THR A 118 -3.67 9.32 -5.31
N ALA A 119 -3.25 10.39 -4.64
CA ALA A 119 -4.08 11.14 -3.72
C ALA A 119 -3.89 12.64 -3.95
N ARG A 120 -4.94 13.41 -3.67
CA ARG A 120 -4.93 14.86 -3.79
C ARG A 120 -5.74 15.45 -2.66
N ALA A 121 -5.19 16.47 -2.02
CA ALA A 121 -5.88 17.23 -1.02
C ALA A 121 -5.65 18.72 -1.26
N CYS A 122 -6.69 19.50 -1.01
CA CYS A 122 -6.61 20.95 -1.09
C CYS A 122 -7.22 21.59 0.14
N PHE A 123 -6.68 22.72 0.55
CA PHE A 123 -7.16 23.48 1.69
C PHE A 123 -6.88 24.98 1.46
N PRO A 124 -7.79 25.92 1.81
CA PRO A 124 -8.96 25.78 2.70
C PRO A 124 -10.34 25.58 2.03
N SER A 125 -10.40 25.27 0.72
CA SER A 125 -11.69 25.13 0.00
C SER A 125 -12.65 24.11 0.58
#